data_AF-E1NUB9-F1
#
_entry.id   AF-E1NUB9-F1
#
_cell.length_a   1.000
_cell.length_b   1.000
_cell.length_c   1.000
_cell.angle_alpha   90.00
_cell.angle_beta   90.00
_cell.angle_gamma   90.00
#
_symmetry.space_group_name_H-M   'P 1'
#
loop_
_entity.id
_entity.type
_entity.pdbx_description
1 polymer ?
#
loop_
_entity_poly.entity_id
_entity_poly.type
_entity_poly.pdbx_seq_one_letter_code
_entity_poly.pdbx_strand_id
1 'polypeptide(L)'
;MRIFALTNCVEDALEIAKHVSNIEGINVANVGRFANGQGKVTQLTSTLMLNDEEMVALKQLSELDIPVFTQVVPSNARTSIASLLAEK
;
A
#
# COMPACT_ATOMS: atom_id res chain seq x y z
N MET A 1 20.85 -7.48 -10.18
CA MET A 1 20.70 -6.03 -9.88
C MET A 1 19.58 -5.88 -8.88
N ARG A 2 19.71 -5.02 -7.85
CA ARG A 2 18.62 -4.74 -6.90
C ARG A 2 18.01 -3.39 -7.28
N ILE A 3 16.69 -3.33 -7.35
CA ILE A 3 15.93 -2.12 -7.70
C ILE A 3 15.05 -1.76 -6.52
N PHE A 4 15.01 -0.48 -6.18
CA PHE A 4 14.04 0.08 -5.26
C PHE A 4 13.10 0.98 -6.08
N ALA A 5 11.84 0.55 -6.23
CA ALA A 5 10.84 1.26 -7.01
C ALA A 5 9.96 2.12 -6.09
N LEU A 6 9.63 3.32 -6.56
CA LEU A 6 8.67 4.21 -5.92
C LEU A 6 7.51 4.45 -6.88
N THR A 7 6.29 4.29 -6.40
CA THR A 7 5.07 4.57 -7.14
C THR A 7 4.35 5.77 -6.55
N ASN A 8 3.57 6.47 -7.39
CA ASN A 8 2.78 7.62 -6.93
C ASN A 8 1.51 7.16 -6.20
N CYS A 9 0.94 6.02 -6.57
CA CYS A 9 -0.28 5.48 -6.01
C CYS A 9 -0.23 3.95 -5.84
N VAL A 10 -1.30 3.39 -5.26
CA VAL A 10 -1.41 1.96 -4.92
C VAL A 10 -1.68 1.11 -6.18
N GLU A 11 -2.40 1.68 -7.14
CA GLU A 11 -2.76 1.09 -8.43
C GLU A 11 -1.52 0.77 -9.25
N ASP A 12 -0.56 1.69 -9.33
CA ASP A 12 0.72 1.45 -10.02
C ASP A 12 1.51 0.32 -9.36
N ALA A 13 1.54 0.28 -8.02
CA ALA A 13 2.21 -0.79 -7.29
C ALA A 13 1.56 -2.15 -7.56
N LEU A 14 0.23 -2.19 -7.63
CA LEU A 14 -0.55 -3.38 -7.98
C LEU A 14 -0.26 -3.84 -9.41
N GLU A 15 -0.22 -2.92 -10.36
CA GLU A 15 0.04 -3.26 -11.76
C GLU A 15 1.45 -3.84 -11.96
N ILE A 16 2.44 -3.26 -11.27
CA ILE A 16 3.80 -3.82 -11.22
C ILE A 16 3.79 -5.20 -10.59
N ALA A 17 3.11 -5.37 -9.45
CA ALA A 17 3.07 -6.63 -8.71
C ALA A 17 2.41 -7.78 -9.49
N LYS A 18 1.46 -7.47 -10.38
CA LYS A 18 0.84 -8.46 -11.28
C LYS A 18 1.78 -8.94 -12.39
N HIS A 19 2.78 -8.15 -12.78
CA HIS A 19 3.62 -8.42 -13.95
C HIS A 19 5.08 -8.76 -13.61
N VAL A 20 5.52 -8.57 -12.37
CA VAL A 20 6.90 -8.80 -11.93
C VAL A 20 6.94 -9.92 -10.88
N SER A 21 7.59 -11.03 -11.22
CA SER A 21 7.55 -12.30 -10.46
C SER A 21 8.60 -12.45 -9.35
N ASN A 22 9.35 -11.40 -9.00
CA ASN A 22 10.47 -11.46 -8.05
C ASN A 22 10.52 -10.27 -7.09
N ILE A 23 9.36 -9.82 -6.61
CA ILE A 23 9.25 -8.74 -5.62
C ILE A 23 9.43 -9.32 -4.21
N GLU A 24 10.41 -8.82 -3.46
CA GLU A 24 10.67 -9.26 -2.07
C GLU A 24 9.64 -8.71 -1.06
N GLY A 25 9.00 -7.59 -1.38
CA GLY A 25 7.94 -7.01 -0.57
C GLY A 25 7.54 -5.62 -1.04
N ILE A 26 6.34 -5.21 -0.63
CA ILE A 26 5.74 -3.92 -0.99
C ILE A 26 5.41 -3.16 0.29
N ASN A 27 6.00 -1.97 0.43
CA ASN A 27 5.75 -1.08 1.56
C ASN A 27 4.75 0.02 1.18
N VAL A 28 3.56 0.00 1.78
CA VAL A 28 2.54 1.04 1.63
C VAL A 28 2.54 1.89 2.89
N ALA A 29 3.25 3.03 2.86
CA ALA A 29 3.56 3.79 4.08
C ALA A 29 2.99 5.21 4.15
N ASN A 30 2.74 5.87 3.01
CA ASN A 30 2.30 7.27 3.00
C ASN A 30 1.36 7.52 1.80
N VAL A 31 0.07 7.28 2.01
CA VAL A 31 -1.00 7.46 1.01
C VAL A 31 -1.96 8.54 1.52
N GLY A 32 -2.34 9.47 0.64
CA GLY A 32 -3.37 10.48 0.93
C GLY A 32 -2.96 11.74 1.69
N ARG A 33 -1.70 11.89 2.14
CA ARG A 33 -1.25 13.11 2.87
C ARG A 33 -1.36 14.40 2.04
N PHE A 34 -1.35 14.29 0.71
CA PHE A 34 -1.47 15.41 -0.23
C PHE A 34 -2.60 15.22 -1.23
N ALA A 35 -3.58 14.36 -0.93
CA ALA A 35 -4.72 14.16 -1.80
C ALA A 35 -5.57 15.43 -1.78
N ASN A 36 -5.35 16.30 -2.76
CA ASN A 36 -6.16 17.49 -3.08
C ASN A 36 -7.58 17.12 -3.59
N GLY A 37 -8.09 15.94 -3.22
CA GLY A 37 -9.31 15.34 -3.78
C GLY A 37 -10.52 15.57 -2.88
N GLN A 38 -11.61 16.06 -3.47
CA GLN A 38 -12.93 16.09 -2.85
C GLN A 38 -13.50 14.66 -2.90
N GLY A 39 -13.53 13.96 -1.77
CA GLY A 39 -14.04 12.59 -1.72
C GLY A 39 -14.03 11.98 -0.32
N LYS A 40 -14.75 10.86 -0.16
CA LYS A 40 -14.71 10.08 1.08
C LYS A 40 -13.34 9.39 1.16
N VAL A 41 -12.71 9.49 2.33
CA VAL A 41 -11.41 8.88 2.59
C VAL A 41 -11.58 7.85 3.70
N THR A 42 -11.03 6.66 3.50
CA THR A 42 -10.92 5.63 4.52
C THR A 42 -9.54 5.71 5.18
N GLN A 43 -9.54 6.00 6.47
CA GLN A 43 -8.31 6.04 7.26
C GLN A 43 -8.01 4.66 7.87
N LEU A 44 -6.94 4.01 7.41
CA LEU A 44 -6.43 2.75 8.00
C LEU A 44 -5.42 3.01 9.11
N THR A 45 -4.51 3.97 8.90
CA THR A 45 -3.54 4.43 9.90
C THR A 45 -3.42 5.96 9.85
N SER A 46 -2.60 6.57 10.70
CA SER A 46 -2.31 8.02 10.61
C SER A 46 -1.62 8.43 9.31
N THR A 47 -1.03 7.49 8.55
CA THR A 47 -0.31 7.76 7.30
C THR A 47 -0.94 7.09 6.07
N LEU A 48 -2.03 6.34 6.26
CA LEU A 48 -2.78 5.66 5.21
C LEU A 48 -4.21 6.17 5.17
N MET A 49 -4.42 7.14 4.29
CA MET A 49 -5.69 7.78 4.00
C MET A 49 -6.02 7.49 2.54
N LEU A 50 -6.89 6.52 2.30
CA LEU A 50 -7.14 5.99 0.96
C LEU A 50 -8.51 6.42 0.46
N ASN A 51 -8.59 6.85 -0.79
CA ASN A 51 -9.87 6.97 -1.49
C ASN A 51 -10.41 5.57 -1.89
N ASP A 52 -11.61 5.51 -2.48
CA ASP A 52 -12.25 4.24 -2.81
C ASP A 52 -11.47 3.40 -3.85
N GLU A 53 -10.83 4.05 -4.83
CA GLU A 53 -9.99 3.39 -5.85
C GLU A 53 -8.73 2.79 -5.22
N GLU A 54 -8.05 3.59 -4.40
CA GLU A 54 -6.85 3.18 -3.66
C GLU A 54 -7.18 2.04 -2.68
N MET A 55 -8.37 2.05 -2.07
CA MET A 55 -8.85 0.98 -1.19
C MET A 55 -9.07 -0.34 -1.94
N VAL A 56 -9.63 -0.29 -3.15
CA VAL A 56 -9.79 -1.49 -4.00
C VAL A 56 -8.43 -2.04 -4.38
N ALA A 57 -7.51 -1.17 -4.82
CA ALA A 57 -6.17 -1.56 -5.19
C ALA A 57 -5.40 -2.17 -4.01
N LEU A 58 -5.52 -1.58 -2.81
CA LEU A 58 -4.85 -2.09 -1.60
C LEU A 58 -5.35 -3.49 -1.21
N LYS A 59 -6.65 -3.74 -1.32
CA LYS A 59 -7.22 -5.07 -1.07
C LYS A 59 -6.68 -6.10 -2.05
N GLN A 60 -6.72 -5.82 -3.34
CA GLN A 60 -6.17 -6.70 -4.37
C GLN A 60 -4.67 -6.95 -4.16
N LEU A 61 -3.92 -5.91 -3.79
CA LEU A 61 -2.49 -6.04 -3.50
C LEU A 61 -2.24 -6.99 -2.32
N SER A 62 -3.07 -6.90 -1.26
CA SER A 62 -2.96 -7.74 -0.07
C SER A 62 -3.31 -9.22 -0.28
N GLU A 63 -3.99 -9.54 -1.38
CA GLU A 63 -4.36 -10.90 -1.78
C GLU A 63 -3.27 -11.59 -2.62
N LEU A 64 -2.25 -10.85 -3.08
CA LEU A 64 -1.12 -11.43 -3.80
C LEU A 64 -0.22 -12.23 -2.86
N ASP A 65 0.47 -13.24 -3.41
CA ASP A 65 1.51 -14.00 -2.71
C ASP A 65 2.83 -13.21 -2.63
N ILE A 66 2.75 -11.96 -2.16
CA ILE A 66 3.86 -11.01 -1.98
C ILE A 66 3.66 -10.33 -0.62
N PRO A 67 4.70 -10.20 0.22
CA PRO A 67 4.58 -9.49 1.50
C PRO A 67 4.18 -8.02 1.30
N VAL A 68 2.96 -7.66 1.72
CA VAL A 68 2.49 -6.27 1.72
C VAL A 68 2.37 -5.75 3.15
N PHE A 69 3.09 -4.68 3.45
CA PHE A 69 3.17 -4.12 4.80
C PHE A 69 3.22 -2.61 4.80
N THR A 70 3.02 -2.02 5.97
CA THR A 70 3.26 -0.60 6.22
C THR A 70 4.40 -0.43 7.21
N GLN A 71 5.35 0.44 6.86
CA GLN A 71 6.50 0.84 7.67
C GLN A 71 6.95 2.24 7.25
N VAL A 72 6.70 3.26 8.09
CA VAL A 72 6.95 4.67 7.75
C VAL A 72 8.44 5.00 7.70
N VAL A 73 9.20 4.58 8.73
CA VAL A 73 10.67 4.64 8.73
C VAL A 73 11.28 3.28 9.07
N PRO A 74 12.55 3.00 8.67
CA PRO A 74 13.15 1.68 8.85
C PRO A 74 13.22 1.16 10.30
N SER A 75 13.18 2.06 11.28
CA SER A 75 13.16 1.71 12.71
C SER A 75 11.76 1.40 13.27
N ASN A 76 10.69 1.67 12.52
CA ASN A 76 9.34 1.27 12.94
C ASN A 76 9.12 -0.22 12.73
N ALA A 77 8.20 -0.80 13.51
CA ALA A 77 7.72 -2.15 13.25
C ALA A 77 7.00 -2.20 11.88
N ARG A 78 7.12 -3.35 11.20
CA ARG A 78 6.30 -3.65 10.01
C ARG A 78 4.96 -4.16 10.46
N THR A 79 3.89 -3.58 9.94
CA THR A 79 2.52 -4.08 10.15
C THR A 79 1.97 -4.61 8.84
N SER A 80 1.41 -5.81 8.85
CA SER A 80 0.79 -6.41 7.66
C SER A 80 -0.43 -5.59 7.22
N ILE A 81 -0.55 -5.32 5.91
CA ILE A 81 -1.75 -4.68 5.36
C ILE A 81 -2.96 -5.59 5.51
N ALA A 82 -2.81 -6.90 5.31
CA ALA A 82 -3.91 -7.85 5.45
C ALA A 82 -4.50 -7.83 6.88
N SER A 83 -3.65 -7.71 7.91
CA SER A 83 -4.10 -7.57 9.30
C SER A 83 -4.86 -6.26 9.53
N LEU A 84 -4.38 -5.14 8.99
CA LEU A 84 -5.06 -3.84 9.10
C LEU A 84 -6.42 -3.82 8.42
N LEU A 85 -6.57 -4.54 7.30
CA LEU A 85 -7.84 -4.66 6.58
C LEU A 85 -8.86 -5.54 7.31
N ALA A 86 -8.41 -6.53 8.10
CA ALA A 86 -9.31 -7.40 8.87
C ALA A 86 -9.92 -6.73 10.11
N GLU A 87 -9.30 -5.64 10.60
CA GLU A 87 -9.76 -4.88 11.77
C GLU A 87 -10.83 -3.81 11.44
N LYS A 88 -11.22 -3.67 10.16
CA LYS A 88 -12.11 -2.62 9.64
C LYS A 88 -13.37 -3.20 9.01
#